data_AF-A0A545S9M4-F1
#
_entry.id   AF-A0A545S9M4-F1
#
_cell.length_a   1.000
_cell.length_b   1.000
_cell.length_c   1.000
_cell.angle_alpha   90.00
_cell.angle_beta   90.00
_cell.angle_gamma   90.00
#
_symmetry.space_group_name_H-M   'P 1'
#
loop_
_entity.id
_entity.type
_entity.pdbx_description
1 polymer ?
#
loop_
_entity_poly.entity_id
_entity_poly.type
_entity_poly.pdbx_seq_one_letter_code
_entity_poly.pdbx_strand_id
1 'polypeptide(L)'
;MIEEKYGIRMGFGAIVDAEDFRPWLHDARINGEIGDFYWGRYRKLLNLKGLPKSVIDATDEVTDRVLDRLGDPRNMSPWSRRGMVVGHVQSGKTANYTGLICKAADAGYRLIVVIAGIHNNLRNQTQARIDEGFIGRDTGRLAHANKAQRQKIIGVGQFDQREFPVSLTNTLRDFNKATATTNTSQIGQYNVPVVLVIKKNSSTLKNLLEWLKEHSVHQGTQMVSQPMLLIDDEADNASINTAYARDEVTRINGQIRELLSLFHRCCYVGYTATPFANIFIDPDTDDEALKQDLFPRHFIIGLDAPSNYFGAQKVFLDARDRHVRLIDDNEDILPMKHKIDHPVDVLPESLIRAVRAFVVARAIRNARGQQAAHASMLINASRFTDVQGRLRSRVADVVDKLRDAVAVDGAKGKSALRNPEIAALHSVWEAEFADADGADWPNVQARLHEVLVAARVVEVNASKRSQPLDYDQGGEHGVTVIAVGGFSLSRGLTLEGLTISYFLRNSMMYDTLMQMGRWFGYRPGYEDLCRVWIPADGVGWYAHIHEAMDDLQTQLKRMELAKATPEQFGLAVRSHPESLIVTARNKMGSGKL
;
A
#
# COMPACT_ATOMS: atom_id res chain seq x y z
N MET A 1 28.59 -5.16 -24.23
CA MET A 1 27.18 -4.79 -23.94
C MET A 1 26.71 -5.49 -22.67
N ILE A 2 27.16 -5.03 -21.48
CA ILE A 2 26.72 -5.52 -20.16
C ILE A 2 26.40 -4.33 -19.22
N GLU A 3 26.36 -3.10 -19.74
CA GLU A 3 26.16 -1.88 -18.92
C GLU A 3 24.72 -1.36 -18.87
N GLU A 4 23.78 -1.96 -19.60
CA GLU A 4 22.43 -1.37 -19.74
C GLU A 4 21.36 -1.98 -18.81
N LYS A 5 21.71 -2.94 -17.94
CA LYS A 5 20.66 -3.77 -17.33
C LYS A 5 19.92 -3.18 -16.13
N TYR A 6 20.44 -2.20 -15.37
CA TYR A 6 19.71 -1.67 -14.20
C TYR A 6 20.06 -0.21 -13.84
N GLY A 7 19.86 0.72 -14.78
CA GLY A 7 19.98 2.19 -14.56
C GLY A 7 18.91 2.81 -13.64
N ILE A 8 18.45 2.07 -12.63
CA ILE A 8 17.45 2.55 -11.66
C ILE A 8 18.18 3.37 -10.60
N ARG A 9 18.02 4.69 -10.69
CA ARG A 9 18.45 5.64 -9.65
C ARG A 9 17.25 5.90 -8.73
N MET A 10 17.47 5.74 -7.44
CA MET A 10 16.58 6.24 -6.40
C MET A 10 17.29 7.42 -5.77
N GLY A 11 16.74 8.63 -5.91
CA GLY A 11 17.26 9.81 -5.25
C GLY A 11 16.94 9.79 -3.76
N PHE A 12 17.64 10.63 -3.01
CA PHE A 12 17.23 10.95 -1.65
C PHE A 12 16.17 12.04 -1.76
N GLY A 13 14.96 11.76 -1.26
CA GLY A 13 14.00 12.83 -1.08
C GLY A 13 14.42 13.76 0.07
N ALA A 14 13.61 14.77 0.33
CA ALA A 14 13.98 15.85 1.26
C ALA A 14 13.70 15.51 2.73
N ILE A 15 14.47 16.14 3.61
CA ILE A 15 14.32 15.99 5.06
C ILE A 15 14.14 17.35 5.72
N VAL A 16 13.10 17.45 6.55
CA VAL A 16 12.81 18.62 7.37
C VAL A 16 12.91 18.18 8.82
N ASP A 17 13.80 18.77 9.61
CA ASP A 17 14.10 18.37 11.00
C ASP A 17 13.73 19.46 12.00
N ALA A 18 13.40 19.07 13.23
CA ALA A 18 13.27 20.00 14.35
C ALA A 18 14.64 20.54 14.80
N GLU A 19 14.65 21.73 15.40
CA GLU A 19 15.87 22.38 15.88
C GLU A 19 16.62 21.58 16.96
N ASP A 20 15.89 20.75 17.71
CA ASP A 20 16.43 19.93 18.80
C ASP A 20 17.08 18.62 18.32
N PHE A 21 17.09 18.34 17.01
CA PHE A 21 17.62 17.11 16.45
C PHE A 21 19.11 16.94 16.77
N ARG A 22 19.46 15.76 17.28
CA ARG A 22 20.84 15.34 17.52
C ARG A 22 21.06 13.95 16.93
N PRO A 23 22.02 13.77 16.01
CA PRO A 23 22.35 12.45 15.48
C PRO A 23 22.94 11.58 16.60
N TRP A 24 22.61 10.30 16.59
CA TRP A 24 23.08 9.32 17.59
C TRP A 24 23.48 7.99 16.96
N LEU A 25 22.94 7.67 15.78
CA LEU A 25 23.09 6.38 15.14
C LEU A 25 24.54 6.09 14.72
N HIS A 26 25.27 7.12 14.28
CA HIS A 26 26.65 6.97 13.83
C HIS A 26 27.57 6.54 14.98
N ASP A 27 27.52 7.27 16.10
CA ASP A 27 28.34 7.00 17.28
C ASP A 27 27.98 5.64 17.88
N ALA A 28 26.68 5.32 17.93
CA ALA A 28 26.19 4.02 18.38
C ALA A 28 26.77 2.84 17.60
N ARG A 29 26.93 3.00 16.28
CA ARG A 29 27.54 1.98 15.41
C ARG A 29 29.03 1.87 15.64
N ILE A 30 29.76 2.99 15.77
CA ILE A 30 31.19 2.99 16.07
C ILE A 30 31.48 2.24 17.37
N ASN A 31 30.64 2.46 18.38
CA ASN A 31 30.77 1.84 19.69
C ASN A 31 30.37 0.36 19.71
N GLY A 32 29.86 -0.20 18.59
CA GLY A 32 29.40 -1.58 18.52
C GLY A 32 28.11 -1.85 19.30
N GLU A 33 27.32 -0.80 19.53
CA GLU A 33 26.13 -0.86 20.39
C GLU A 33 24.84 -1.19 19.61
N ILE A 34 24.93 -1.30 18.28
CA ILE A 34 23.82 -1.65 17.39
C ILE A 34 24.20 -2.89 16.58
N GLY A 35 23.29 -3.87 16.55
CA GLY A 35 23.46 -5.09 15.76
C GLY A 35 23.12 -4.92 14.28
N ASP A 36 23.26 -6.01 13.53
CA ASP A 36 22.79 -6.12 12.13
C ASP A 36 22.02 -7.45 11.93
N PHE A 37 21.41 -7.97 13.00
CA PHE A 37 20.80 -9.28 12.98
C PHE A 37 19.49 -9.26 12.19
N TYR A 38 18.58 -8.36 12.56
CA TYR A 38 17.27 -8.29 11.91
C TYR A 38 17.41 -7.71 10.50
N TRP A 39 18.14 -6.60 10.35
CA TRP A 39 18.33 -5.96 9.06
C TRP A 39 19.14 -6.85 8.09
N GLY A 40 20.23 -7.46 8.54
CA GLY A 40 21.03 -8.35 7.71
C GLY A 40 20.24 -9.54 7.13
N ARG A 41 19.30 -10.12 7.88
CA ARG A 41 18.39 -11.16 7.36
C ARG A 41 17.39 -10.59 6.35
N TYR A 42 16.83 -9.41 6.63
CA TYR A 42 15.87 -8.77 5.72
C TYR A 42 16.52 -8.33 4.40
N ARG A 43 17.75 -7.81 4.44
CA ARG A 43 18.55 -7.48 3.26
C ARG A 43 18.75 -8.70 2.35
N LYS A 44 19.05 -9.87 2.93
CA LYS A 44 19.16 -11.15 2.20
C LYS A 44 17.83 -11.55 1.57
N LEU A 45 16.71 -11.37 2.28
CA LEU A 45 15.37 -11.63 1.74
C LEU A 45 15.05 -10.74 0.53
N LEU A 46 15.31 -9.43 0.63
CA LEU A 46 15.08 -8.49 -0.47
C LEU A 46 15.90 -8.87 -1.71
N ASN A 47 17.15 -9.26 -1.51
CA ASN A 47 18.01 -9.75 -2.60
C ASN A 47 17.47 -11.06 -3.21
N LEU A 48 17.00 -12.01 -2.39
CA LEU A 48 16.38 -13.26 -2.86
C LEU A 48 15.10 -12.99 -3.68
N LYS A 49 14.33 -11.95 -3.32
CA LYS A 49 13.16 -11.50 -4.07
C LYS A 49 13.49 -10.77 -5.38
N GLY A 50 14.78 -10.66 -5.73
CA GLY A 50 15.23 -10.06 -6.98
C GLY A 50 15.14 -8.54 -7.00
N LEU A 51 15.08 -7.87 -5.83
CA LEU A 51 15.17 -6.41 -5.81
C LEU A 51 16.59 -5.98 -6.25
N PRO A 52 16.72 -4.94 -7.11
CA PRO A 52 18.02 -4.43 -7.50
C PRO A 52 18.82 -3.95 -6.29
N LYS A 53 20.13 -4.19 -6.30
CA LYS A 53 21.03 -3.77 -5.22
C LYS A 53 20.93 -2.28 -4.91
N SER A 54 20.80 -1.41 -5.93
CA SER A 54 20.63 0.03 -5.75
C SER A 54 19.38 0.39 -4.94
N VAL A 55 18.28 -0.34 -5.12
CA VAL A 55 17.02 -0.13 -4.36
C VAL A 55 17.17 -0.61 -2.92
N ILE A 56 17.89 -1.72 -2.70
CA ILE A 56 18.18 -2.24 -1.36
C ILE A 56 19.07 -1.26 -0.60
N ASP A 57 20.15 -0.77 -1.22
CA ASP A 57 21.08 0.19 -0.61
C ASP A 57 20.40 1.55 -0.37
N ALA A 58 19.51 2.01 -1.25
CA ALA A 58 18.69 3.21 -0.99
C ALA A 58 17.73 3.01 0.19
N THR A 59 17.12 1.82 0.31
CA THR A 59 16.27 1.48 1.45
C THR A 59 17.09 1.46 2.75
N ASP A 60 18.32 0.93 2.68
CA ASP A 60 19.28 0.94 3.78
C ASP A 60 19.52 2.37 4.29
N GLU A 61 19.93 3.27 3.40
CA GLU A 61 20.26 4.64 3.78
C GLU A 61 19.04 5.43 4.27
N VAL A 62 17.88 5.29 3.62
CA VAL A 62 16.65 5.96 4.05
C VAL A 62 16.25 5.50 5.45
N THR A 63 16.26 4.19 5.70
CA THR A 63 15.86 3.65 7.01
C THR A 63 16.85 4.01 8.11
N ASP A 64 18.13 4.22 7.79
CA ASP A 64 19.11 4.79 8.73
C ASP A 64 18.77 6.24 9.09
N ARG A 65 18.46 7.06 8.09
CA ARG A 65 18.08 8.46 8.31
C ARG A 65 16.82 8.57 9.16
N VAL A 66 15.84 7.70 8.94
CA VAL A 66 14.64 7.64 9.79
C VAL A 66 15.00 7.20 11.20
N LEU A 67 15.78 6.12 11.36
CA LEU A 67 16.20 5.60 12.67
C LEU A 67 16.97 6.65 13.49
N ASP A 68 17.89 7.38 12.87
CA ASP A 68 18.68 8.43 13.52
C ASP A 68 17.81 9.56 14.09
N ARG A 69 16.61 9.79 13.52
CA ARG A 69 15.63 10.78 13.99
C ARG A 69 14.64 10.22 15.00
N LEU A 70 14.66 8.92 15.23
CA LEU A 70 14.00 8.31 16.39
C LEU A 70 14.82 8.61 17.65
N GLY A 71 14.23 8.39 18.82
CA GLY A 71 14.97 8.52 20.08
C GLY A 71 15.99 7.40 20.24
N ASP A 72 17.15 7.70 20.83
CA ASP A 72 18.12 6.67 21.21
C ASP A 72 17.51 5.75 22.29
N PRO A 73 17.31 4.44 22.03
CA PRO A 73 16.76 3.48 22.99
C PRO A 73 17.56 3.36 24.30
N ARG A 74 18.83 3.73 24.27
CA ARG A 74 19.76 3.65 25.41
C ARG A 74 19.74 4.93 26.24
N ASN A 75 19.25 6.03 25.68
CA ASN A 75 18.95 7.22 26.46
C ASN A 75 17.81 6.89 27.44
N MET A 76 18.13 6.92 28.73
CA MET A 76 17.20 6.61 29.81
C MET A 76 16.31 7.80 30.20
N SER A 77 16.62 9.02 29.72
CA SER A 77 15.73 10.17 29.88
C SER A 77 14.44 9.98 29.08
N PRO A 78 13.30 10.53 29.55
CA PRO A 78 12.06 10.48 28.78
C PRO A 78 12.19 11.23 27.46
N TRP A 79 11.61 10.67 26.39
CA TRP A 79 11.51 11.31 25.08
C TRP A 79 10.28 10.81 24.33
N SER A 80 9.72 11.70 23.52
CA SER A 80 8.62 11.38 22.60
C SER A 80 8.92 12.02 21.25
N ARG A 81 9.26 11.22 20.24
CA ARG A 81 9.52 11.73 18.88
C ARG A 81 8.38 11.34 17.95
N ARG A 82 8.06 12.25 17.03
CA ARG A 82 6.94 12.16 16.09
C ARG A 82 7.41 12.64 14.75
N GLY A 83 7.34 11.78 13.76
CA GLY A 83 7.70 12.14 12.40
C GLY A 83 6.85 11.43 11.38
N MET A 84 7.11 11.75 10.12
CA MET A 84 6.35 11.24 8.99
C MET A 84 7.28 10.90 7.83
N VAL A 85 6.99 9.79 7.18
CA VAL A 85 7.63 9.37 5.94
C VAL A 85 6.58 9.41 4.83
N VAL A 86 6.82 10.28 3.86
CA VAL A 86 5.94 10.54 2.72
C VAL A 86 6.54 9.85 1.50
N GLY A 87 5.82 8.90 0.90
CA GLY A 87 6.28 8.24 -0.32
C GLY A 87 5.14 7.95 -1.28
N HIS A 88 5.46 7.80 -2.57
CA HIS A 88 4.45 7.61 -3.61
C HIS A 88 3.56 6.36 -3.40
N VAL A 89 2.38 6.34 -4.04
CA VAL A 89 1.44 5.23 -3.93
C VAL A 89 2.07 3.94 -4.47
N GLN A 90 2.10 2.86 -3.67
CA GLN A 90 2.79 1.62 -4.03
C GLN A 90 4.30 1.76 -4.30
N SER A 91 4.97 2.76 -3.72
CA SER A 91 6.43 2.94 -3.87
C SER A 91 7.28 1.90 -3.12
N GLY A 92 6.67 1.10 -2.25
CA GLY A 92 7.39 0.16 -1.37
C GLY A 92 7.45 0.59 0.11
N LYS A 93 6.56 1.49 0.57
CA LYS A 93 6.47 1.94 1.98
C LYS A 93 6.50 0.80 3.00
N THR A 94 5.80 -0.31 2.74
CA THR A 94 5.87 -1.49 3.61
C THR A 94 7.26 -2.10 3.69
N ALA A 95 7.99 -2.18 2.58
CA ALA A 95 9.36 -2.66 2.63
C ALA A 95 10.26 -1.70 3.43
N ASN A 96 10.04 -0.39 3.28
CA ASN A 96 10.77 0.64 4.02
C ASN A 96 10.52 0.55 5.53
N TYR A 97 9.25 0.56 5.99
CA TYR A 97 8.99 0.46 7.44
C TYR A 97 9.34 -0.91 8.02
N THR A 98 9.28 -2.00 7.24
CA THR A 98 9.81 -3.31 7.70
C THR A 98 11.32 -3.24 7.92
N GLY A 99 12.05 -2.55 7.03
CA GLY A 99 13.47 -2.27 7.21
C GLY A 99 13.75 -1.44 8.45
N LEU A 100 12.97 -0.37 8.67
CA LEU A 100 13.03 0.44 9.88
C LEU A 100 12.77 -0.39 11.15
N ILE A 101 11.74 -1.25 11.13
CA ILE A 101 11.42 -2.16 12.24
C ILE A 101 12.60 -3.07 12.56
N CYS A 102 13.25 -3.64 11.54
CA CYS A 102 14.45 -4.47 11.72
C CYS A 102 15.56 -3.69 12.41
N LYS A 103 15.91 -2.50 11.89
CA LYS A 103 16.98 -1.67 12.44
C LYS A 103 16.67 -1.12 13.82
N ALA A 104 15.42 -0.77 14.08
CA ALA A 104 14.96 -0.34 15.40
C ALA A 104 15.11 -1.47 16.41
N ALA A 105 14.76 -2.71 16.04
CA ALA A 105 14.99 -3.87 16.89
C ALA A 105 16.49 -4.11 17.15
N ASP A 106 17.32 -4.01 16.11
CA ASP A 106 18.79 -4.10 16.23
C ASP A 106 19.39 -3.00 17.12
N ALA A 107 18.73 -1.83 17.20
CA ALA A 107 19.12 -0.72 18.07
C ALA A 107 18.54 -0.77 19.50
N GLY A 108 17.69 -1.77 19.80
CA GLY A 108 17.15 -2.00 21.15
C GLY A 108 15.72 -1.52 21.40
N TYR A 109 14.93 -1.18 20.37
CA TYR A 109 13.49 -1.02 20.53
C TYR A 109 12.84 -2.36 20.90
N ARG A 110 12.04 -2.37 21.98
CA ARG A 110 11.53 -3.61 22.59
C ARG A 110 10.07 -3.89 22.27
N LEU A 111 9.28 -2.83 22.06
CA LEU A 111 7.89 -2.93 21.65
C LEU A 111 7.71 -2.23 20.30
N ILE A 112 7.17 -2.97 19.33
CA ILE A 112 6.90 -2.48 17.99
C ILE A 112 5.42 -2.69 17.72
N VAL A 113 4.70 -1.60 17.48
CA VAL A 113 3.28 -1.62 17.15
C VAL A 113 3.11 -1.08 15.74
N VAL A 114 2.43 -1.86 14.89
CA VAL A 114 2.09 -1.48 13.52
C VAL A 114 0.58 -1.36 13.45
N ILE A 115 0.09 -0.13 13.25
CA ILE A 115 -1.32 0.14 12.96
C ILE A 115 -1.49 0.08 11.44
N ALA A 116 -2.10 -1.00 10.96
CA ALA A 116 -2.52 -1.14 9.56
C ALA A 116 -3.87 -0.45 9.35
N GLY A 117 -4.37 -0.39 8.11
CA GLY A 117 -5.64 0.27 7.83
C GLY A 117 -6.89 -0.36 8.48
N ILE A 118 -8.06 0.19 8.16
CA ILE A 118 -9.33 -0.08 8.88
C ILE A 118 -9.84 -1.52 8.64
N HIS A 119 -9.51 -2.12 7.50
CA HIS A 119 -10.03 -3.41 7.08
C HIS A 119 -9.10 -4.58 7.47
N ASN A 120 -9.69 -5.71 7.86
CA ASN A 120 -8.96 -6.91 8.23
C ASN A 120 -8.03 -7.41 7.10
N ASN A 121 -8.44 -7.30 5.83
CA ASN A 121 -7.62 -7.75 4.70
C ASN A 121 -6.27 -7.03 4.64
N LEU A 122 -6.28 -5.70 4.79
CA LEU A 122 -5.07 -4.89 4.79
C LEU A 122 -4.19 -5.24 5.99
N ARG A 123 -4.79 -5.39 7.18
CA ARG A 123 -4.08 -5.83 8.37
C ARG A 123 -3.45 -7.22 8.22
N ASN A 124 -4.19 -8.18 7.66
CA ASN A 124 -3.69 -9.53 7.39
C ASN A 124 -2.51 -9.51 6.42
N GLN A 125 -2.59 -8.69 5.38
CA GLN A 125 -1.50 -8.51 4.43
C GLN A 125 -0.28 -7.88 5.09
N THR A 126 -0.46 -6.83 5.89
CA THR A 126 0.64 -6.21 6.65
C THR A 126 1.27 -7.20 7.62
N GLN A 127 0.47 -8.00 8.34
CA GLN A 127 0.98 -9.06 9.21
C GLN A 127 1.78 -10.08 8.42
N ALA A 128 1.29 -10.59 7.28
CA ALA A 128 2.02 -11.55 6.46
C ALA A 128 3.39 -11.00 5.99
N ARG A 129 3.44 -9.70 5.63
CA ARG A 129 4.71 -9.03 5.24
C ARG A 129 5.67 -8.88 6.41
N ILE A 130 5.18 -8.60 7.62
CA ILE A 130 5.99 -8.54 8.84
C ILE A 130 6.45 -9.95 9.28
N ASP A 131 5.57 -10.95 9.15
CA ASP A 131 5.86 -12.35 9.41
C ASP A 131 7.03 -12.84 8.52
N GLU A 132 6.99 -12.47 7.25
CA GLU A 132 8.03 -12.83 6.28
C GLU A 132 9.29 -11.99 6.44
N GLY A 133 9.16 -10.67 6.62
CA GLY A 133 10.26 -9.71 6.57
C GLY A 133 11.01 -9.48 7.88
N PHE A 134 10.39 -9.77 9.03
CA PHE A 134 10.98 -9.49 10.34
C PHE A 134 10.92 -10.70 11.28
N ILE A 135 9.74 -11.32 11.44
CA ILE A 135 9.54 -12.39 12.41
C ILE A 135 10.23 -13.68 11.93
N GLY A 136 10.04 -14.05 10.67
CA GLY A 136 10.58 -15.27 10.06
C GLY A 136 9.75 -16.54 10.30
N ARG A 137 8.48 -16.41 10.73
CA ARG A 137 7.56 -17.53 10.98
C ARG A 137 6.14 -17.15 10.60
N ASP A 138 5.40 -18.13 10.07
CA ASP A 138 3.97 -17.99 9.77
C ASP A 138 3.16 -17.98 11.08
N THR A 139 2.61 -16.81 11.44
CA THR A 139 1.82 -16.66 12.66
C THR A 139 0.39 -17.19 12.51
N GLY A 140 -0.14 -17.33 11.28
CA GLY A 140 -1.54 -17.61 10.99
C GLY A 140 -1.96 -19.06 11.25
N ARG A 141 -1.09 -20.04 10.96
CA ARG A 141 -1.42 -21.47 11.13
C ARG A 141 -1.63 -21.93 12.57
N LEU A 142 -1.19 -21.15 13.57
CA LEU A 142 -1.35 -21.49 14.99
C LEU A 142 -2.81 -21.49 15.46
N ALA A 143 -3.71 -20.77 14.78
CA ALA A 143 -5.11 -20.70 15.19
C ALA A 143 -5.94 -21.95 14.81
N HIS A 144 -5.42 -22.81 13.92
CA HIS A 144 -6.17 -23.95 13.36
C HIS A 144 -5.53 -25.33 13.61
N ALA A 145 -4.26 -25.43 14.00
CA ALA A 145 -3.60 -26.71 14.16
C ALA A 145 -3.45 -27.09 15.64
N ASN A 146 -3.82 -28.34 15.96
CA ASN A 146 -3.45 -29.01 17.21
C ASN A 146 -1.96 -28.76 17.54
N LYS A 147 -1.64 -28.60 18.83
CA LYS A 147 -0.34 -28.23 19.45
C LYS A 147 0.93 -28.97 18.98
N ALA A 148 0.86 -29.88 18.01
CA ALA A 148 1.93 -30.75 17.56
C ALA A 148 2.66 -30.32 16.26
N GLN A 149 2.15 -29.35 15.48
CA GLN A 149 2.88 -28.88 14.29
C GLN A 149 3.77 -27.67 14.62
N ARG A 150 5.09 -27.84 14.43
CA ARG A 150 6.11 -26.77 14.53
C ARG A 150 5.74 -25.60 13.60
N GLN A 151 5.92 -24.37 14.07
CA GLN A 151 5.72 -23.15 13.28
C GLN A 151 6.51 -23.24 11.97
N LYS A 152 5.84 -23.00 10.83
CA LYS A 152 6.49 -23.01 9.52
C LYS A 152 7.43 -21.82 9.43
N ILE A 153 8.70 -22.10 9.17
CA ILE A 153 9.73 -21.08 8.93
C ILE A 153 9.50 -20.49 7.54
N ILE A 154 9.47 -19.16 7.45
CA ILE A 154 9.24 -18.42 6.22
C ILE A 154 10.18 -17.21 6.16
N GLY A 155 10.35 -16.65 4.97
CA GLY A 155 11.06 -15.37 4.77
C GLY A 155 12.41 -15.31 5.46
N VAL A 156 12.62 -14.28 6.29
CA VAL A 156 13.90 -14.04 6.99
C VAL A 156 14.35 -15.17 7.90
N GLY A 157 13.42 -16.00 8.39
CA GLY A 157 13.72 -17.15 9.22
C GLY A 157 14.50 -18.26 8.49
N GLN A 158 14.55 -18.23 7.15
CA GLN A 158 15.34 -19.18 6.37
C GLN A 158 16.85 -18.87 6.41
N PHE A 159 17.23 -17.62 6.71
CA PHE A 159 18.64 -17.21 6.71
C PHE A 159 19.32 -17.41 8.06
N ASP A 160 18.62 -17.07 9.15
CA ASP A 160 19.13 -17.19 10.51
C ASP A 160 17.98 -17.22 11.54
N GLN A 161 18.07 -18.20 12.45
CA GLN A 161 17.03 -18.64 13.38
C GLN A 161 17.42 -18.43 14.85
N ARG A 162 18.52 -17.70 15.13
CA ARG A 162 18.99 -17.47 16.51
C ARG A 162 17.96 -16.73 17.37
N GLU A 163 17.25 -15.78 16.77
CA GLU A 163 16.22 -15.00 17.45
C GLU A 163 14.94 -14.90 16.62
N PHE A 164 13.80 -15.02 17.30
CA PHE A 164 12.47 -14.85 16.74
C PHE A 164 11.69 -13.83 17.58
N PRO A 165 11.29 -12.69 17.00
CA PRO A 165 10.41 -11.74 17.66
C PRO A 165 9.12 -12.40 18.14
N VAL A 166 8.59 -11.94 19.27
CA VAL A 166 7.31 -12.42 19.80
C VAL A 166 6.17 -11.62 19.19
N SER A 167 5.29 -12.28 18.44
CA SER A 167 4.07 -11.65 17.90
C SER A 167 2.89 -11.90 18.83
N LEU A 168 2.24 -10.83 19.31
CA LEU A 168 1.00 -10.93 20.11
C LEU A 168 -0.28 -10.89 19.25
N THR A 169 -0.12 -10.68 17.95
CA THR A 169 -1.16 -10.80 16.92
C THR A 169 -0.80 -11.92 15.94
N ASN A 170 -1.77 -12.42 15.17
CA ASN A 170 -1.48 -13.36 14.09
C ASN A 170 -2.26 -13.05 12.82
N THR A 171 -1.94 -13.68 11.70
CA THR A 171 -2.52 -13.41 10.37
C THR A 171 -4.03 -13.60 10.27
N LEU A 172 -4.68 -14.28 11.24
CA LEU A 172 -6.12 -14.55 11.26
C LEU A 172 -6.88 -13.76 12.32
N ARG A 173 -6.25 -13.46 13.46
CA ARG A 173 -6.87 -12.83 14.62
C ARG A 173 -6.12 -11.54 14.98
N ASP A 174 -6.92 -10.48 15.04
CA ASP A 174 -6.52 -9.19 15.57
C ASP A 174 -6.33 -9.26 17.10
N PHE A 175 -5.77 -8.21 17.70
CA PHE A 175 -5.51 -8.19 19.14
C PHE A 175 -6.81 -8.39 19.94
N ASN A 176 -6.83 -9.44 20.77
CA ASN A 176 -7.88 -9.66 21.75
C ASN A 176 -7.26 -10.06 23.09
N LYS A 177 -7.91 -9.66 24.18
CA LYS A 177 -7.40 -9.83 25.54
C LYS A 177 -7.17 -11.30 25.90
N ALA A 178 -8.02 -12.20 25.40
CA ALA A 178 -7.94 -13.64 25.63
C ALA A 178 -6.67 -14.31 25.06
N THR A 179 -6.14 -13.80 23.95
CA THR A 179 -4.88 -14.29 23.34
C THR A 179 -3.66 -13.72 24.08
N ALA A 180 -3.80 -12.51 24.63
CA ALA A 180 -2.75 -11.87 25.40
C ALA A 180 -2.60 -12.47 26.81
N THR A 181 -3.69 -12.86 27.47
CA THR A 181 -3.66 -13.52 28.79
C THR A 181 -3.11 -14.96 28.76
N THR A 182 -3.03 -15.61 27.60
CA THR A 182 -2.28 -16.87 27.44
C THR A 182 -0.77 -16.68 27.34
N ASN A 183 -0.30 -15.47 27.03
CA ASN A 183 1.12 -15.09 26.91
C ASN A 183 1.51 -14.14 28.07
N THR A 184 1.33 -14.59 29.31
CA THR A 184 1.41 -13.84 30.57
C THR A 184 2.79 -13.27 30.95
N SER A 185 3.75 -13.21 30.03
CA SER A 185 5.05 -12.58 30.30
C SER A 185 4.98 -11.08 30.03
N GLN A 186 5.45 -10.28 30.98
CA GLN A 186 5.61 -8.84 30.80
C GLN A 186 6.55 -8.56 29.62
N ILE A 187 6.35 -7.46 28.87
CA ILE A 187 7.18 -7.10 27.71
C ILE A 187 8.67 -7.10 28.06
N GLY A 188 9.03 -6.68 29.29
CA GLY A 188 10.40 -6.66 29.79
C GLY A 188 11.05 -8.05 30.00
N GLN A 189 10.28 -9.13 30.05
CA GLN A 189 10.78 -10.49 30.29
C GLN A 189 11.25 -11.20 29.01
N TYR A 190 10.87 -10.69 27.84
CA TYR A 190 11.34 -11.25 26.57
C TYR A 190 12.72 -10.71 26.25
N ASN A 191 13.68 -11.57 25.88
CA ASN A 191 15.00 -11.11 25.43
C ASN A 191 14.98 -10.59 23.98
N VAL A 192 13.89 -10.82 23.26
CA VAL A 192 13.64 -10.45 21.86
C VAL A 192 12.55 -9.37 21.77
N PRO A 193 12.48 -8.60 20.67
CA PRO A 193 11.43 -7.60 20.46
C PRO A 193 10.03 -8.24 20.41
N VAL A 194 9.04 -7.50 20.91
CA VAL A 194 7.61 -7.82 20.84
C VAL A 194 6.94 -7.00 19.74
N VAL A 195 6.14 -7.66 18.90
CA VAL A 195 5.45 -7.05 17.75
C VAL A 195 3.95 -7.21 17.85
N LEU A 196 3.22 -6.16 17.49
CA LEU A 196 1.77 -6.19 17.29
C LEU A 196 1.42 -5.56 15.95
N VAL A 197 0.66 -6.27 15.12
CA VAL A 197 0.04 -5.72 13.91
C VAL A 197 -1.47 -5.67 14.10
N ILE A 198 -1.96 -4.46 14.35
CA ILE A 198 -3.36 -4.20 14.70
C ILE A 198 -4.07 -3.43 13.61
N LYS A 199 -5.39 -3.61 13.50
CA LYS A 199 -6.20 -2.79 12.60
C LYS A 199 -6.47 -1.42 13.24
N LYS A 200 -6.64 -0.39 12.43
CA LYS A 200 -7.05 0.96 12.86
C LYS A 200 -8.54 0.98 13.24
N ASN A 201 -8.85 0.40 14.40
CA ASN A 201 -10.21 0.25 14.92
C ASN A 201 -10.24 0.54 16.41
N SER A 202 -11.29 1.25 16.83
CA SER A 202 -11.39 1.71 18.20
C SER A 202 -11.45 0.59 19.24
N SER A 203 -12.15 -0.51 18.94
CA SER A 203 -12.25 -1.63 19.89
C SER A 203 -10.90 -2.32 20.07
N THR A 204 -10.15 -2.52 18.98
CA THR A 204 -8.81 -3.12 19.04
C THR A 204 -7.83 -2.25 19.82
N LEU A 205 -7.82 -0.94 19.55
CA LEU A 205 -6.99 0.02 20.29
C LEU A 205 -7.37 0.06 21.76
N LYS A 206 -8.68 0.06 22.09
CA LYS A 206 -9.15 0.01 23.48
C LYS A 206 -8.62 -1.23 24.20
N ASN A 207 -8.73 -2.40 23.58
CA ASN A 207 -8.24 -3.65 24.16
C ASN A 207 -6.73 -3.58 24.42
N LEU A 208 -5.95 -3.03 23.48
CA LEU A 208 -4.51 -2.88 23.64
C LEU A 208 -4.16 -1.95 24.80
N LEU A 209 -4.84 -0.80 24.90
CA LEU A 209 -4.67 0.17 25.98
C LEU A 209 -4.96 -0.46 27.34
N GLU A 210 -6.09 -1.15 27.48
CA GLU A 210 -6.47 -1.85 28.72
C GLU A 210 -5.41 -2.89 29.10
N TRP A 211 -4.97 -3.71 28.14
CA TRP A 211 -3.95 -4.72 28.38
C TRP A 211 -2.61 -4.10 28.81
N LEU A 212 -2.15 -3.06 28.12
CA LEU A 212 -0.93 -2.35 28.48
C LEU A 212 -1.03 -1.78 29.89
N LYS A 213 -2.12 -1.08 30.22
CA LYS A 213 -2.34 -0.53 31.56
C LYS A 213 -2.24 -1.63 32.62
N GLU A 214 -2.98 -2.74 32.46
CA GLU A 214 -2.96 -3.87 33.40
C GLU A 214 -1.56 -4.45 33.64
N HIS A 215 -0.73 -4.53 32.59
CA HIS A 215 0.61 -5.13 32.66
C HIS A 215 1.73 -4.13 32.95
N SER A 216 1.43 -2.83 33.02
CA SER A 216 2.41 -1.76 33.29
C SER A 216 2.41 -1.26 34.74
N VAL A 217 1.32 -1.48 35.50
CA VAL A 217 1.14 -0.90 36.85
C VAL A 217 2.11 -1.44 37.92
N HIS A 218 2.79 -2.57 37.69
CA HIS A 218 3.47 -3.30 38.76
C HIS A 218 4.82 -2.70 39.22
N GLN A 219 5.28 -1.58 38.65
CA GLN A 219 6.56 -0.93 39.02
C GLN A 219 6.40 0.45 39.70
N GLY A 220 5.21 0.79 40.22
CA GLY A 220 5.01 2.07 40.93
C GLY A 220 5.00 3.32 40.02
N THR A 221 5.09 3.13 38.70
CA THR A 221 4.88 4.17 37.67
C THR A 221 3.72 3.74 36.78
N GLN A 222 2.92 4.69 36.29
CA GLN A 222 1.82 4.43 35.36
C GLN A 222 2.28 4.23 33.90
N MET A 223 3.60 4.23 33.64
CA MET A 223 4.17 4.31 32.30
C MET A 223 5.20 3.19 32.06
N VAL A 224 5.19 2.64 30.85
CA VAL A 224 6.12 1.61 30.38
C VAL A 224 7.51 2.21 30.20
N SER A 225 8.53 1.51 30.72
CA SER A 225 9.93 1.96 30.65
C SER A 225 10.62 1.55 29.36
N GLN A 226 10.20 0.46 28.71
CA GLN A 226 10.81 -0.03 27.48
C GLN A 226 10.54 0.91 26.29
N PRO A 227 11.53 1.14 25.40
CA PRO A 227 11.38 1.98 24.23
C PRO A 227 10.41 1.36 23.22
N MET A 228 9.45 2.17 22.76
CA MET A 228 8.38 1.77 21.85
C MET A 228 8.44 2.50 20.51
N LEU A 229 8.23 1.75 19.43
CA LEU A 229 8.05 2.27 18.07
C LEU A 229 6.62 1.99 17.60
N LEU A 230 5.89 3.04 17.27
CA LEU A 230 4.56 3.00 16.66
C LEU A 230 4.66 3.40 15.18
N ILE A 231 4.40 2.44 14.29
CA ILE A 231 4.26 2.67 12.85
C ILE A 231 2.78 2.82 12.53
N ASP A 232 2.40 3.92 11.90
CA ASP A 232 1.04 4.16 11.43
C ASP A 232 1.00 4.14 9.90
N ASP A 233 0.53 3.03 9.33
CA ASP A 233 0.37 2.88 7.88
C ASP A 233 -0.95 3.51 7.43
N GLU A 234 -0.93 4.17 6.27
CA GLU A 234 -2.02 5.06 5.82
C GLU A 234 -2.38 6.09 6.90
N ALA A 235 -1.38 6.80 7.43
CA ALA A 235 -1.53 7.79 8.50
C ALA A 235 -2.51 8.94 8.14
N ASP A 236 -2.81 9.12 6.86
CA ASP A 236 -3.80 10.06 6.32
C ASP A 236 -5.26 9.63 6.54
N ASN A 237 -5.47 8.39 7.01
CA ASN A 237 -6.78 7.79 7.17
C ASN A 237 -7.04 7.36 8.62
N ALA A 238 -8.18 7.80 9.18
CA ALA A 238 -8.71 7.51 10.52
C ALA A 238 -7.84 7.89 11.75
N SER A 239 -6.52 8.04 11.61
CA SER A 239 -5.64 8.50 12.69
C SER A 239 -5.73 10.00 12.92
N ILE A 240 -6.03 10.77 11.86
CA ILE A 240 -6.15 12.24 11.92
C ILE A 240 -7.43 12.61 12.66
N ASN A 241 -7.36 13.66 13.48
CA ASN A 241 -8.56 14.23 14.07
C ASN A 241 -9.39 14.97 13.01
N THR A 242 -10.58 14.45 12.69
CA THR A 242 -11.52 15.07 11.73
C THR A 242 -12.76 15.62 12.42
N ALA A 243 -12.72 15.85 13.73
CA ALA A 243 -13.85 16.43 14.45
C ALA A 243 -14.07 17.89 14.03
N TYR A 244 -15.31 18.37 14.12
CA TYR A 244 -15.69 19.70 13.62
C TYR A 244 -15.38 20.81 14.63
N ALA A 245 -15.46 20.52 15.93
CA ALA A 245 -15.11 21.44 16.99
C ALA A 245 -13.63 21.32 17.38
N ARG A 246 -13.00 22.45 17.72
CA ARG A 246 -11.56 22.51 18.04
C ARG A 246 -11.19 21.65 19.26
N ASP A 247 -12.13 21.46 20.17
CA ASP A 247 -11.95 20.72 21.43
C ASP A 247 -12.46 19.27 21.35
N GLU A 248 -12.98 18.84 20.19
CA GLU A 248 -13.42 17.46 20.01
C GLU A 248 -12.29 16.60 19.43
N VAL A 249 -12.07 15.44 20.04
CA VAL A 249 -11.10 14.46 19.55
C VAL A 249 -11.82 13.22 19.05
N THR A 250 -11.60 12.86 17.78
CA THR A 250 -12.10 11.60 17.25
C THR A 250 -11.56 10.41 18.04
N ARG A 251 -12.41 9.40 18.23
CA ARG A 251 -12.12 8.29 19.13
C ARG A 251 -10.82 7.55 18.82
N ILE A 252 -10.51 7.31 17.55
CA ILE A 252 -9.26 6.62 17.13
C ILE A 252 -8.04 7.50 17.40
N ASN A 253 -8.09 8.79 17.02
CA ASN A 253 -7.00 9.73 17.29
C ASN A 253 -6.70 9.81 18.80
N GLY A 254 -7.73 9.97 19.63
CA GLY A 254 -7.58 10.03 21.08
C GLY A 254 -6.96 8.76 21.68
N GLN A 255 -7.34 7.58 21.18
CA GLN A 255 -6.75 6.31 21.62
C GLN A 255 -5.29 6.14 21.20
N ILE A 256 -4.88 6.67 20.04
CA ILE A 256 -3.47 6.67 19.62
C ILE A 256 -2.65 7.61 20.51
N ARG A 257 -3.17 8.83 20.79
CA ARG A 257 -2.51 9.77 21.71
C ARG A 257 -2.36 9.16 23.12
N GLU A 258 -3.41 8.49 23.61
CA GLU A 258 -3.38 7.75 24.88
C GLU A 258 -2.34 6.62 24.86
N LEU A 259 -2.23 5.87 23.76
CA LEU A 259 -1.23 4.81 23.62
C LEU A 259 0.18 5.37 23.74
N LEU A 260 0.47 6.49 23.07
CA LEU A 260 1.77 7.14 23.11
C LEU A 260 2.09 7.68 24.52
N SER A 261 1.09 8.16 25.26
CA SER A 261 1.28 8.74 26.60
C SER A 261 1.58 7.71 27.68
N LEU A 262 1.34 6.41 27.42
CA LEU A 262 1.67 5.31 28.33
C LEU A 262 3.18 4.98 28.39
N PHE A 263 4.04 5.61 27.59
CA PHE A 263 5.46 5.25 27.47
C PHE A 263 6.36 6.44 27.79
N HIS A 264 7.43 6.22 28.55
CA HIS A 264 8.44 7.25 28.79
C HIS A 264 9.29 7.54 27.55
N ARG A 265 9.41 6.55 26.66
CA ARG A 265 10.29 6.54 25.50
C ARG A 265 9.51 5.98 24.32
N CYS A 266 8.92 6.87 23.52
CA CYS A 266 8.10 6.47 22.39
C CYS A 266 8.43 7.24 21.11
N CYS A 267 8.29 6.55 19.98
CA CYS A 267 8.40 7.11 18.65
C CYS A 267 7.14 6.80 17.85
N TYR A 268 6.56 7.82 17.23
CA TYR A 268 5.49 7.69 16.25
C TYR A 268 6.03 8.03 14.86
N VAL A 269 5.83 7.13 13.90
CA VAL A 269 6.17 7.37 12.50
C VAL A 269 4.95 7.09 11.62
N GLY A 270 4.38 8.16 11.07
CA GLY A 270 3.31 8.07 10.08
C GLY A 270 3.86 7.77 8.69
N TYR A 271 3.38 6.71 8.04
CA TYR A 271 3.67 6.41 6.64
C TYR A 271 2.45 6.74 5.79
N THR A 272 2.61 7.62 4.80
CA THR A 272 1.52 8.00 3.90
C THR A 272 2.02 8.36 2.50
N ALA A 273 1.10 8.33 1.55
CA ALA A 273 1.31 8.86 0.20
C ALA A 273 0.64 10.22 -0.01
N THR A 274 -0.26 10.62 0.87
CA THR A 274 -1.08 11.83 0.76
C THR A 274 -1.05 12.55 2.11
N PRO A 275 0.06 13.22 2.44
CA PRO A 275 0.29 13.75 3.79
C PRO A 275 -0.49 15.03 4.09
N PHE A 276 -1.25 15.56 3.13
CA PHE A 276 -1.94 16.85 3.27
C PHE A 276 -2.69 16.94 4.60
N ALA A 277 -3.59 16.00 4.86
CA ALA A 277 -4.38 16.02 6.08
C ALA A 277 -3.53 15.91 7.37
N ASN A 278 -2.36 15.25 7.33
CA ASN A 278 -1.44 15.16 8.47
C ASN A 278 -0.71 16.49 8.72
N ILE A 279 -0.33 17.20 7.66
CA ILE A 279 0.35 18.51 7.72
C ILE A 279 -0.63 19.61 8.17
N PHE A 280 -1.92 19.45 7.87
CA PHE A 280 -2.99 20.35 8.30
C PHE A 280 -3.38 20.23 9.78
N ILE A 281 -2.84 19.27 10.54
CA ILE A 281 -3.08 19.17 11.98
C ILE A 281 -2.49 20.39 12.69
N ASP A 282 -3.33 21.19 13.36
CA ASP A 282 -2.90 22.39 14.08
C ASP A 282 -1.84 22.04 15.15
N PRO A 283 -0.57 22.49 15.01
CA PRO A 283 0.48 22.18 15.98
C PRO A 283 0.16 22.69 17.38
N ASP A 284 -0.74 23.67 17.51
CA ASP A 284 -1.13 24.28 18.79
C ASP A 284 -2.33 23.59 19.46
N THR A 285 -2.90 22.52 18.88
CA THR A 285 -4.04 21.77 19.48
C THR A 285 -3.63 20.79 20.59
N ASP A 286 -2.68 21.21 21.43
CA ASP A 286 -2.28 20.48 22.62
C ASP A 286 -3.44 20.47 23.63
N ASP A 287 -4.01 19.29 23.83
CA ASP A 287 -5.10 19.05 24.78
C ASP A 287 -4.50 18.73 26.16
N GLU A 288 -4.94 19.41 27.21
CA GLU A 288 -4.45 19.19 28.59
C GLU A 288 -4.70 17.75 29.09
N ALA A 289 -5.76 17.08 28.61
CA ALA A 289 -6.14 15.73 29.01
C ALA A 289 -5.51 14.63 28.13
N LEU A 290 -5.36 14.85 26.82
CA LEU A 290 -4.84 13.85 25.87
C LEU A 290 -3.41 14.11 25.37
N LYS A 291 -2.77 15.20 25.82
CA LYS A 291 -1.45 15.67 25.36
C LYS A 291 -1.42 15.96 23.84
N GLN A 292 -0.22 16.10 23.30
CA GLN A 292 0.08 16.53 21.93
C GLN A 292 -0.61 15.71 20.83
N ASP A 293 -1.01 16.34 19.72
CA ASP A 293 -1.57 15.70 18.51
C ASP A 293 -0.51 15.07 17.59
N LEU A 294 -0.91 14.19 16.68
CA LEU A 294 -0.07 13.37 15.79
C LEU A 294 0.64 14.16 14.68
N PHE A 295 0.69 15.49 14.77
CA PHE A 295 1.49 16.31 13.87
C PHE A 295 2.97 15.89 13.91
N PRO A 296 3.65 15.76 12.75
CA PRO A 296 5.03 15.28 12.67
C PRO A 296 6.04 16.36 13.10
N ARG A 297 6.07 16.68 14.39
CA ARG A 297 6.87 17.79 14.98
C ARG A 297 8.37 17.68 14.75
N HIS A 298 8.91 16.46 14.69
CA HIS A 298 10.35 16.25 14.78
C HIS A 298 11.01 16.03 13.43
N PHE A 299 10.32 15.38 12.49
CA PHE A 299 10.83 15.23 11.14
C PHE A 299 9.74 14.93 10.11
N ILE A 300 9.97 15.38 8.87
CA ILE A 300 9.25 14.94 7.68
C ILE A 300 10.28 14.49 6.64
N ILE A 301 10.16 13.26 6.17
CA ILE A 301 11.03 12.69 5.14
C ILE A 301 10.20 12.41 3.89
N GLY A 302 10.54 13.06 2.78
CA GLY A 302 10.05 12.71 1.45
C GLY A 302 10.87 11.55 0.87
N LEU A 303 10.21 10.58 0.25
CA LEU A 303 10.84 9.51 -0.51
C LEU A 303 10.65 9.80 -2.00
N ASP A 304 11.75 9.87 -2.75
CA ASP A 304 11.70 9.93 -4.21
C ASP A 304 11.23 8.56 -4.76
N ALA A 305 10.40 8.59 -5.81
CA ALA A 305 10.15 7.40 -6.60
C ALA A 305 11.39 7.05 -7.45
N PRO A 306 11.74 5.75 -7.59
CA PRO A 306 12.74 5.34 -8.58
C PRO A 306 12.31 5.70 -10.00
N SER A 307 13.28 5.89 -10.89
CA SER A 307 13.05 6.28 -12.29
C SER A 307 12.15 5.31 -13.08
N ASN A 308 12.04 4.05 -12.65
CA ASN A 308 11.19 3.02 -13.27
C ASN A 308 9.81 2.86 -12.62
N TYR A 309 9.43 3.79 -11.73
CA TYR A 309 8.11 3.78 -11.12
C TYR A 309 7.05 4.23 -12.12
N PHE A 310 6.04 3.38 -12.34
CA PHE A 310 4.87 3.72 -13.15
C PHE A 310 3.89 4.52 -12.28
N GLY A 311 4.04 5.85 -12.30
CA GLY A 311 3.28 6.80 -11.48
C GLY A 311 2.33 7.70 -12.27
N ALA A 312 1.67 8.62 -11.57
CA ALA A 312 0.72 9.56 -12.17
C ALA A 312 1.36 10.44 -13.26
N GLN A 313 2.60 10.92 -13.05
CA GLN A 313 3.39 11.64 -14.06
C GLN A 313 3.42 10.90 -15.39
N LYS A 314 3.88 9.64 -15.36
CA LYS A 314 4.04 8.84 -16.56
C LYS A 314 2.70 8.51 -17.23
N VAL A 315 1.68 8.17 -16.43
CA VAL A 315 0.37 7.74 -16.96
C VAL A 315 -0.44 8.90 -17.52
N PHE A 316 -0.45 10.05 -16.85
CA PHE A 316 -1.39 11.14 -17.15
C PHE A 316 -0.72 12.37 -17.79
N LEU A 317 0.60 12.52 -17.69
CA LEU A 317 1.35 13.63 -18.31
C LEU A 317 2.25 13.13 -19.45
N ASP A 318 3.27 12.31 -19.15
CA ASP A 318 4.34 12.01 -20.12
C ASP A 318 3.89 11.12 -21.28
N ALA A 319 3.07 10.10 -20.99
CA ALA A 319 2.65 9.08 -21.95
C ALA A 319 1.14 8.83 -21.90
N ARG A 320 0.36 9.92 -21.77
CA ARG A 320 -1.10 9.89 -21.70
C ARG A 320 -1.73 9.09 -22.84
N ASP A 321 -1.35 9.38 -24.08
CA ASP A 321 -1.92 8.74 -25.27
C ASP A 321 -1.60 7.24 -25.35
N ARG A 322 -0.53 6.80 -24.67
CA ARG A 322 -0.17 5.39 -24.58
C ARG A 322 -1.01 4.66 -23.53
N HIS A 323 -1.19 5.24 -22.35
CA HIS A 323 -1.73 4.54 -21.19
C HIS A 323 -3.19 4.82 -20.90
N VAL A 324 -3.76 5.94 -21.35
CA VAL A 324 -5.12 6.36 -21.00
C VAL A 324 -6.08 6.17 -22.17
N ARG A 325 -7.26 5.61 -21.88
CA ARG A 325 -8.38 5.52 -22.81
C ARG A 325 -9.59 6.20 -22.18
N LEU A 326 -10.25 7.07 -22.93
CA LEU A 326 -11.43 7.75 -22.41
C LEU A 326 -12.65 6.81 -22.43
N ILE A 327 -13.48 6.92 -21.41
CA ILE A 327 -14.80 6.30 -21.38
C ILE A 327 -15.83 7.39 -21.64
N ASP A 328 -16.57 7.26 -22.74
CA ASP A 328 -17.59 8.19 -23.22
C ASP A 328 -18.92 7.51 -23.59
N ASP A 329 -19.00 6.18 -23.45
CA ASP A 329 -20.15 5.35 -23.84
C ASP A 329 -20.90 4.74 -22.63
N ASN A 330 -20.54 5.14 -21.41
CA ASN A 330 -21.10 4.53 -20.21
C ASN A 330 -22.46 5.12 -19.79
N GLU A 331 -22.76 6.39 -20.06
CA GLU A 331 -23.82 7.09 -19.31
C GLU A 331 -25.23 6.52 -19.57
N ASP A 332 -25.51 6.07 -20.79
CA ASP A 332 -26.79 5.46 -21.16
C ASP A 332 -26.97 4.03 -20.63
N ILE A 333 -25.86 3.33 -20.33
CA ILE A 333 -25.84 1.90 -19.97
C ILE A 333 -25.61 1.73 -18.46
N LEU A 334 -24.59 2.40 -17.96
CA LEU A 334 -24.14 2.40 -16.58
C LEU A 334 -23.78 3.83 -16.15
N PRO A 335 -24.79 4.64 -15.78
CA PRO A 335 -24.57 6.01 -15.37
C PRO A 335 -23.78 6.07 -14.07
N MET A 336 -23.01 7.14 -13.89
CA MET A 336 -22.20 7.37 -12.69
C MET A 336 -23.02 7.32 -11.40
N LYS A 337 -24.24 7.86 -11.46
CA LYS A 337 -25.21 7.87 -10.36
C LYS A 337 -26.36 6.94 -10.72
N HIS A 338 -26.39 5.77 -10.08
CA HIS A 338 -27.45 4.78 -10.26
C HIS A 338 -27.96 4.26 -8.91
N LYS A 339 -29.09 3.54 -8.95
CA LYS A 339 -29.68 2.88 -7.78
C LYS A 339 -28.99 1.54 -7.48
N ILE A 340 -29.22 1.01 -6.28
CA ILE A 340 -28.61 -0.25 -5.82
C ILE A 340 -28.97 -1.47 -6.69
N ASP A 341 -30.11 -1.40 -7.39
CA ASP A 341 -30.73 -2.45 -8.18
C ASP A 341 -30.65 -2.20 -9.70
N HIS A 342 -29.79 -1.27 -10.14
CA HIS A 342 -29.65 -0.88 -11.55
C HIS A 342 -29.44 -2.11 -12.47
N PRO A 343 -30.24 -2.25 -13.55
CA PRO A 343 -30.08 -3.36 -14.49
C PRO A 343 -28.76 -3.25 -15.25
N VAL A 344 -28.15 -4.40 -15.55
CA VAL A 344 -26.92 -4.48 -16.36
C VAL A 344 -27.17 -5.52 -17.44
N ASP A 345 -27.88 -5.11 -18.48
CA ASP A 345 -28.29 -5.98 -19.57
C ASP A 345 -27.26 -6.02 -20.70
N VAL A 346 -26.62 -4.87 -20.94
CA VAL A 346 -25.58 -4.67 -21.95
C VAL A 346 -24.36 -4.08 -21.25
N LEU A 347 -23.17 -4.35 -21.80
CA LEU A 347 -21.93 -3.71 -21.36
C LEU A 347 -21.58 -2.56 -22.31
N PRO A 348 -21.00 -1.44 -21.82
CA PRO A 348 -20.39 -0.44 -22.68
C PRO A 348 -19.35 -1.10 -23.61
N GLU A 349 -19.26 -0.64 -24.86
CA GLU A 349 -18.31 -1.17 -25.84
C GLU A 349 -16.87 -0.91 -25.38
N SER A 350 -16.62 0.21 -24.70
CA SER A 350 -15.33 0.52 -24.07
C SER A 350 -14.92 -0.54 -23.04
N LEU A 351 -15.87 -1.09 -22.28
CA LEU A 351 -15.62 -2.17 -21.32
C LEU A 351 -15.33 -3.50 -22.04
N ILE A 352 -16.07 -3.82 -23.10
CA ILE A 352 -15.79 -5.02 -23.92
C ILE A 352 -14.40 -4.91 -24.55
N ARG A 353 -14.05 -3.74 -25.10
CA ARG A 353 -12.72 -3.45 -25.64
C ARG A 353 -11.63 -3.57 -24.57
N ALA A 354 -11.87 -3.09 -23.35
CA ALA A 354 -10.93 -3.24 -22.23
C ALA A 354 -10.69 -4.71 -21.85
N VAL A 355 -11.74 -5.55 -21.86
CA VAL A 355 -11.61 -7.01 -21.63
C VAL A 355 -10.79 -7.66 -22.74
N ARG A 356 -11.05 -7.33 -24.01
CA ARG A 356 -10.24 -7.80 -25.15
C ARG A 356 -8.78 -7.36 -25.02
N ALA A 357 -8.54 -6.11 -24.64
CA ALA A 357 -7.19 -5.58 -24.43
C ALA A 357 -6.46 -6.34 -23.32
N PHE A 358 -7.14 -6.76 -22.25
CA PHE A 358 -6.53 -7.59 -21.21
C PHE A 358 -6.10 -8.96 -21.71
N VAL A 359 -6.94 -9.63 -22.51
CA VAL A 359 -6.61 -10.93 -23.11
C VAL A 359 -5.38 -10.81 -24.02
N VAL A 360 -5.37 -9.80 -24.90
CA VAL A 360 -4.24 -9.54 -25.81
C VAL A 360 -2.97 -9.19 -25.03
N ALA A 361 -3.05 -8.27 -24.06
CA ALA A 361 -1.91 -7.89 -23.24
C ALA A 361 -1.32 -9.08 -22.47
N ARG A 362 -2.18 -9.95 -21.92
CA ARG A 362 -1.72 -11.18 -21.25
C ARG A 362 -1.06 -12.15 -22.23
N ALA A 363 -1.58 -12.31 -23.44
CA ALA A 363 -0.95 -13.14 -24.47
C ALA A 363 0.45 -12.62 -24.84
N ILE A 364 0.63 -11.30 -24.97
CA ILE A 364 1.94 -10.66 -25.19
C ILE A 364 2.87 -10.92 -24.00
N ARG A 365 2.39 -10.76 -22.75
CA ARG A 365 3.19 -11.06 -21.55
C ARG A 365 3.68 -12.52 -21.53
N ASN A 366 2.85 -13.46 -21.93
CA ASN A 366 3.23 -14.87 -22.01
C ASN A 366 4.25 -15.10 -23.13
N ALA A 367 4.10 -14.45 -24.28
CA ALA A 367 5.10 -14.48 -25.36
C ALA A 367 6.48 -13.94 -24.90
N ARG A 368 6.49 -12.97 -23.98
CA ARG A 368 7.70 -12.45 -23.31
C ARG A 368 8.25 -13.34 -22.20
N GLY A 369 7.71 -14.55 -22.00
CA GLY A 369 8.16 -15.49 -20.96
C GLY A 369 7.59 -15.22 -19.56
N GLN A 370 6.59 -14.35 -19.41
CA GLN A 370 5.95 -14.08 -18.11
C GLN A 370 4.76 -15.02 -17.82
N GLN A 371 4.79 -16.25 -18.35
CA GLN A 371 3.70 -17.21 -18.15
C GLN A 371 3.47 -17.57 -16.68
N ALA A 372 4.52 -17.67 -15.87
CA ALA A 372 4.41 -17.97 -14.44
C ALA A 372 4.02 -16.76 -13.58
N ALA A 373 4.08 -15.54 -14.13
CA ALA A 373 3.74 -14.33 -13.40
C ALA A 373 2.22 -14.13 -13.35
N HIS A 374 1.71 -13.54 -12.26
CA HIS A 374 0.31 -13.14 -12.16
C HIS A 374 -0.04 -12.03 -13.17
N ALA A 375 -1.31 -12.00 -13.57
CA ALA A 375 -1.89 -10.99 -14.43
C ALA A 375 -3.31 -10.68 -14.00
N SER A 376 -3.61 -9.40 -13.82
CA SER A 376 -4.94 -8.98 -13.39
C SER A 376 -5.50 -7.81 -14.18
N MET A 377 -6.83 -7.78 -14.27
CA MET A 377 -7.63 -6.64 -14.70
C MET A 377 -8.53 -6.17 -13.56
N LEU A 378 -8.65 -4.86 -13.40
CA LEU A 378 -9.54 -4.23 -12.43
C LEU A 378 -10.75 -3.64 -13.15
N ILE A 379 -11.97 -3.97 -12.70
CA ILE A 379 -13.20 -3.30 -13.12
C ILE A 379 -13.85 -2.68 -11.89
N ASN A 380 -13.82 -1.35 -11.81
CA ASN A 380 -14.42 -0.57 -10.75
C ASN A 380 -15.46 0.40 -11.31
N ALA A 381 -16.68 -0.11 -11.48
CA ALA A 381 -17.75 0.57 -12.19
C ALA A 381 -18.96 0.93 -11.30
N SER A 382 -19.11 0.27 -10.14
CA SER A 382 -20.22 0.54 -9.22
C SER A 382 -19.80 0.36 -7.75
N ARG A 383 -20.43 1.13 -6.86
CA ARG A 383 -20.30 0.96 -5.40
C ARG A 383 -21.19 -0.15 -4.83
N PHE A 384 -22.19 -0.60 -5.57
CA PHE A 384 -23.20 -1.56 -5.10
C PHE A 384 -22.83 -2.99 -5.46
N THR A 385 -22.89 -3.88 -4.47
CA THR A 385 -22.52 -5.29 -4.64
C THR A 385 -23.39 -6.00 -5.68
N ASP A 386 -24.68 -5.70 -5.72
CA ASP A 386 -25.61 -6.35 -6.66
C ASP A 386 -25.30 -6.00 -8.12
N VAL A 387 -25.01 -4.71 -8.39
CA VAL A 387 -24.57 -4.26 -9.72
C VAL A 387 -23.21 -4.86 -10.09
N GLN A 388 -22.29 -5.00 -9.12
CA GLN A 388 -20.99 -5.67 -9.35
C GLN A 388 -21.18 -7.14 -9.74
N GLY A 389 -22.07 -7.87 -9.08
CA GLY A 389 -22.39 -9.26 -9.43
C GLY A 389 -22.97 -9.39 -10.84
N ARG A 390 -23.87 -8.48 -11.23
CA ARG A 390 -24.43 -8.45 -12.60
C ARG A 390 -23.36 -8.13 -13.65
N LEU A 391 -22.50 -7.14 -13.40
CA LEU A 391 -21.35 -6.83 -14.25
C LEU A 391 -20.41 -8.02 -14.40
N ARG A 392 -20.09 -8.71 -13.30
CA ARG A 392 -19.25 -9.91 -13.31
C ARG A 392 -19.82 -10.99 -14.23
N SER A 393 -21.12 -11.26 -14.16
CA SER A 393 -21.77 -12.25 -15.03
C SER A 393 -21.67 -11.86 -16.50
N ARG A 394 -21.99 -10.61 -16.85
CA ARG A 394 -21.89 -10.13 -18.24
C ARG A 394 -20.46 -10.14 -18.78
N VAL A 395 -19.48 -9.82 -17.94
CA VAL A 395 -18.05 -9.90 -18.32
C VAL A 395 -17.61 -11.36 -18.50
N ALA A 396 -18.12 -12.28 -17.67
CA ALA A 396 -17.88 -13.71 -17.86
C ALA A 396 -18.45 -14.21 -19.19
N ASP A 397 -19.67 -13.78 -19.57
CA ASP A 397 -20.26 -14.13 -20.87
C ASP A 397 -19.37 -13.69 -22.05
N VAL A 398 -18.74 -12.51 -21.96
CA VAL A 398 -17.78 -12.03 -22.98
C VAL A 398 -16.54 -12.93 -23.02
N VAL A 399 -15.95 -13.24 -21.87
CA VAL A 399 -14.76 -14.10 -21.80
C VAL A 399 -15.06 -15.51 -22.33
N ASP A 400 -16.24 -16.06 -22.04
CA ASP A 400 -16.64 -17.39 -22.50
C ASP A 400 -16.86 -17.42 -24.01
N LYS A 401 -17.48 -16.38 -24.60
CA LYS A 401 -17.56 -16.24 -26.06
C LYS A 401 -16.19 -16.19 -26.73
N LEU A 402 -15.24 -15.43 -26.15
CA LEU A 402 -13.87 -15.39 -26.65
C LEU A 402 -13.18 -16.76 -26.54
N ARG A 403 -13.38 -17.45 -25.40
CA ARG A 403 -12.84 -18.79 -25.13
C ARG A 403 -13.31 -19.80 -26.18
N ASP A 404 -14.61 -19.84 -26.47
CA ASP A 404 -15.19 -20.75 -27.45
C ASP A 404 -14.68 -20.45 -28.86
N ALA A 405 -14.66 -19.18 -29.26
CA ALA A 405 -14.14 -18.77 -30.56
C ALA A 405 -12.67 -19.17 -30.75
N VAL A 406 -11.82 -18.90 -29.76
CA VAL A 406 -10.38 -19.23 -29.82
C VAL A 406 -10.14 -20.74 -29.75
N ALA A 407 -10.94 -21.49 -28.99
CA ALA A 407 -10.83 -22.96 -28.94
C ALA A 407 -11.12 -23.61 -30.31
N VAL A 408 -12.07 -23.07 -31.07
CA VAL A 408 -12.46 -23.62 -32.38
C VAL A 408 -11.57 -23.12 -33.52
N ASP A 409 -11.27 -21.82 -33.56
CA ASP A 409 -10.65 -21.17 -34.72
C ASP A 409 -9.23 -20.66 -34.45
N GLY A 410 -8.80 -20.54 -33.19
CA GLY A 410 -7.56 -19.88 -32.80
C GLY A 410 -6.29 -20.46 -33.42
N ALA A 411 -6.24 -21.76 -33.69
CA ALA A 411 -5.09 -22.42 -34.31
C ALA A 411 -5.03 -22.27 -35.85
N LYS A 412 -6.03 -21.65 -36.50
CA LYS A 412 -6.15 -21.59 -37.97
C LYS A 412 -5.30 -20.50 -38.63
N GLY A 413 -4.32 -19.94 -37.93
CA GLY A 413 -3.46 -18.86 -38.41
C GLY A 413 -4.28 -17.67 -38.95
N LYS A 414 -3.95 -17.16 -40.14
CA LYS A 414 -4.68 -16.03 -40.77
C LYS A 414 -6.16 -16.31 -41.01
N SER A 415 -6.56 -17.56 -41.22
CA SER A 415 -7.97 -17.91 -41.44
C SER A 415 -8.82 -17.74 -40.18
N ALA A 416 -8.19 -17.69 -38.99
CA ALA A 416 -8.88 -17.43 -37.73
C ALA A 416 -9.57 -16.07 -37.70
N LEU A 417 -9.06 -15.08 -38.46
CA LEU A 417 -9.63 -13.73 -38.57
C LEU A 417 -11.01 -13.71 -39.26
N ARG A 418 -11.48 -14.84 -39.82
CA ARG A 418 -12.88 -14.96 -40.28
C ARG A 418 -13.86 -15.09 -39.12
N ASN A 419 -13.40 -15.49 -37.94
CA ASN A 419 -14.20 -15.48 -36.72
C ASN A 419 -14.31 -14.03 -36.19
N PRO A 420 -15.51 -13.49 -36.01
CA PRO A 420 -15.70 -12.10 -35.57
C PRO A 420 -15.01 -11.75 -34.25
N GLU A 421 -14.96 -12.69 -33.29
CA GLU A 421 -14.35 -12.45 -31.98
C GLU A 421 -12.81 -12.41 -32.07
N ILE A 422 -12.21 -13.27 -32.90
CA ILE A 422 -10.76 -13.25 -33.14
C ILE A 422 -10.37 -12.01 -33.95
N ALA A 423 -11.19 -11.61 -34.93
CA ALA A 423 -11.02 -10.35 -35.65
C ALA A 423 -11.09 -9.14 -34.71
N ALA A 424 -12.01 -9.14 -33.74
CA ALA A 424 -12.09 -8.09 -32.74
C ALA A 424 -10.86 -8.06 -31.82
N LEU A 425 -10.33 -9.22 -31.41
CA LEU A 425 -9.06 -9.30 -30.67
C LEU A 425 -7.88 -8.76 -31.51
N HIS A 426 -7.83 -9.08 -32.79
CA HIS A 426 -6.81 -8.55 -33.71
C HIS A 426 -6.91 -7.04 -33.86
N SER A 427 -8.12 -6.49 -34.01
CA SER A 427 -8.31 -5.03 -34.10
C SER A 427 -7.85 -4.32 -32.83
N VAL A 428 -8.12 -4.90 -31.65
CA VAL A 428 -7.61 -4.35 -30.39
C VAL A 428 -6.09 -4.45 -30.30
N TRP A 429 -5.50 -5.57 -30.73
CA TRP A 429 -4.05 -5.70 -30.83
C TRP A 429 -3.43 -4.61 -31.71
N GLU A 430 -3.99 -4.41 -32.91
CA GLU A 430 -3.50 -3.42 -33.87
C GLU A 430 -3.60 -1.99 -33.32
N ALA A 431 -4.73 -1.66 -32.70
CA ALA A 431 -4.97 -0.33 -32.15
C ALA A 431 -4.19 -0.02 -30.86
N GLU A 432 -3.87 -1.04 -30.06
CA GLU A 432 -3.31 -0.84 -28.72
C GLU A 432 -1.86 -1.26 -28.58
N PHE A 433 -1.42 -2.33 -29.25
CA PHE A 433 -0.19 -3.04 -28.91
C PHE A 433 0.68 -3.43 -30.11
N ALA A 434 0.36 -3.00 -31.33
CA ALA A 434 1.14 -3.34 -32.53
C ALA A 434 2.62 -2.98 -32.42
N ASP A 435 2.93 -1.84 -31.81
CA ASP A 435 4.30 -1.33 -31.63
C ASP A 435 4.99 -1.86 -30.36
N ALA A 436 4.33 -2.75 -29.60
CA ALA A 436 4.92 -3.30 -28.39
C ALA A 436 5.95 -4.40 -28.71
N ASP A 437 7.01 -4.47 -27.91
CA ASP A 437 8.07 -5.47 -28.11
C ASP A 437 7.53 -6.90 -27.96
N GLY A 438 7.91 -7.81 -28.86
CA GLY A 438 7.41 -9.19 -28.87
C GLY A 438 5.88 -9.32 -29.03
N ALA A 439 5.22 -8.31 -29.62
CA ALA A 439 3.78 -8.31 -29.86
C ALA A 439 3.42 -8.66 -31.31
N ASP A 440 4.17 -9.52 -32.01
CA ASP A 440 3.74 -9.96 -33.33
C ASP A 440 2.47 -10.83 -33.25
N TRP A 441 1.49 -10.52 -34.10
CA TRP A 441 0.18 -11.18 -34.03
C TRP A 441 0.24 -12.72 -34.06
N PRO A 442 1.07 -13.39 -34.88
CA PRO A 442 1.15 -14.85 -34.85
C PRO A 442 1.55 -15.41 -33.48
N ASN A 443 2.52 -14.81 -32.80
CA ASN A 443 2.91 -15.22 -31.45
C ASN A 443 1.81 -14.91 -30.42
N VAL A 444 1.15 -13.76 -30.53
CA VAL A 444 0.00 -13.40 -29.67
C VAL A 444 -1.13 -14.40 -29.85
N GLN A 445 -1.52 -14.70 -31.10
CA GLN A 445 -2.58 -15.63 -31.45
C GLN A 445 -2.32 -17.03 -30.89
N ALA A 446 -1.08 -17.52 -30.98
CA ALA A 446 -0.69 -18.82 -30.43
C ALA A 446 -0.88 -18.93 -28.90
N ARG A 447 -0.87 -17.79 -28.19
CA ARG A 447 -1.04 -17.72 -26.73
C ARG A 447 -2.47 -17.43 -26.28
N LEU A 448 -3.40 -17.07 -27.18
CA LEU A 448 -4.77 -16.72 -26.77
C LEU A 448 -5.50 -17.86 -26.05
N HIS A 449 -5.31 -19.10 -26.50
CA HIS A 449 -6.01 -20.26 -25.93
C HIS A 449 -5.62 -20.49 -24.46
N GLU A 450 -4.32 -20.54 -24.15
CA GLU A 450 -3.84 -20.71 -22.76
C GLU A 450 -4.32 -19.58 -21.85
N VAL A 451 -4.35 -18.33 -22.35
CA VAL A 451 -4.81 -17.17 -21.59
C VAL A 451 -6.29 -17.27 -21.24
N LEU A 452 -7.14 -17.63 -22.21
CA LEU A 452 -8.58 -17.73 -22.00
C LEU A 452 -8.96 -18.94 -21.15
N VAL A 453 -8.21 -20.05 -21.23
CA VAL A 453 -8.36 -21.19 -20.31
C VAL A 453 -8.02 -20.77 -18.87
N ALA A 454 -6.95 -20.01 -18.67
CA ALA A 454 -6.52 -19.55 -17.36
C ALA A 454 -7.37 -18.41 -16.78
N ALA A 455 -8.01 -17.59 -17.62
CA ALA A 455 -8.73 -16.39 -17.21
C ALA A 455 -9.97 -16.72 -16.36
N ARG A 456 -10.04 -16.07 -15.19
CA ARG A 456 -11.18 -16.17 -14.26
C ARG A 456 -11.78 -14.79 -14.01
N VAL A 457 -13.11 -14.68 -14.08
CA VAL A 457 -13.82 -13.46 -13.70
C VAL A 457 -14.39 -13.63 -12.30
N VAL A 458 -13.92 -12.83 -11.36
CA VAL A 458 -14.24 -12.93 -9.93
C VAL A 458 -14.83 -11.64 -9.38
N GLU A 459 -15.71 -11.78 -8.41
CA GLU A 459 -16.29 -10.66 -7.67
C GLU A 459 -15.51 -10.47 -6.36
N VAL A 460 -15.06 -9.24 -6.12
CA VAL A 460 -14.22 -8.90 -4.97
C VAL A 460 -14.89 -7.79 -4.17
N ASN A 461 -15.60 -8.17 -3.13
CA ASN A 461 -16.28 -7.25 -2.23
C ASN A 461 -16.44 -7.82 -0.82
N ALA A 462 -17.07 -7.07 0.07
CA ALA A 462 -17.28 -7.46 1.46
C ALA A 462 -18.39 -8.53 1.65
N SER A 463 -18.99 -9.06 0.57
CA SER A 463 -20.06 -10.05 0.68
C SER A 463 -19.50 -11.44 1.04
N LYS A 464 -20.31 -12.24 1.74
CA LYS A 464 -20.00 -13.66 2.03
C LYS A 464 -19.88 -14.54 0.77
N ARG A 465 -20.32 -14.04 -0.39
CA ARG A 465 -20.26 -14.74 -1.69
C ARG A 465 -18.97 -14.42 -2.46
N SER A 466 -18.19 -13.43 -2.02
CA SER A 466 -16.92 -13.09 -2.65
C SER A 466 -15.90 -14.22 -2.46
N GLN A 467 -15.16 -14.53 -3.51
CA GLN A 467 -14.05 -15.46 -3.43
C GLN A 467 -12.78 -14.69 -3.04
N PRO A 468 -12.03 -15.12 -2.02
CA PRO A 468 -10.74 -14.52 -1.72
C PRO A 468 -9.79 -14.74 -2.91
N LEU A 469 -9.11 -13.67 -3.33
CA LEU A 469 -8.03 -13.74 -4.30
C LEU A 469 -6.83 -14.42 -3.63
N ASP A 470 -6.57 -15.65 -4.03
CA ASP A 470 -5.43 -16.44 -3.56
C ASP A 470 -4.40 -16.57 -4.70
N TYR A 471 -3.27 -15.88 -4.53
CA TYR A 471 -2.15 -15.93 -5.47
C TYR A 471 -1.21 -17.12 -5.20
N ASP A 472 -1.27 -17.71 -4.01
CA ASP A 472 -0.39 -18.83 -3.61
C ASP A 472 -0.78 -20.14 -4.34
N GLN A 473 -2.01 -20.22 -4.86
CA GLN A 473 -2.51 -21.38 -5.62
C GLN A 473 -2.28 -21.28 -7.15
N GLY A 474 -1.48 -20.31 -7.62
CA GLY A 474 -1.27 -20.07 -9.06
C GLY A 474 -0.54 -21.18 -9.83
N GLY A 475 0.10 -22.13 -9.14
CA GLY A 475 0.88 -23.19 -9.79
C GLY A 475 1.97 -22.64 -10.73
N GLU A 476 2.31 -23.39 -11.78
CA GLU A 476 3.36 -23.03 -12.75
C GLU A 476 2.98 -21.89 -13.71
N HIS A 477 1.70 -21.52 -13.78
CA HIS A 477 1.15 -20.56 -14.78
C HIS A 477 0.64 -19.25 -14.17
N GLY A 478 0.89 -19.02 -12.88
CA GLY A 478 0.40 -17.84 -12.16
C GLY A 478 -1.13 -17.76 -12.17
N VAL A 479 -1.66 -16.61 -11.74
CA VAL A 479 -3.10 -16.35 -11.67
C VAL A 479 -3.45 -15.31 -12.73
N THR A 480 -4.42 -15.63 -13.60
CA THR A 480 -4.99 -14.70 -14.59
C THR A 480 -6.42 -14.36 -14.20
N VAL A 481 -6.65 -13.10 -13.78
CA VAL A 481 -7.92 -12.74 -13.14
C VAL A 481 -8.48 -11.40 -13.60
N ILE A 482 -9.80 -11.35 -13.83
CA ILE A 482 -10.55 -10.12 -14.01
C ILE A 482 -11.37 -9.90 -12.74
N ALA A 483 -10.99 -8.90 -11.95
CA ALA A 483 -11.61 -8.60 -10.66
C ALA A 483 -12.64 -7.48 -10.82
N VAL A 484 -13.91 -7.78 -10.50
CA VAL A 484 -15.03 -6.84 -10.51
C VAL A 484 -15.41 -6.49 -9.08
N GLY A 485 -15.48 -5.20 -8.75
CA GLY A 485 -15.77 -4.79 -7.38
C GLY A 485 -15.74 -3.27 -7.17
N GLY A 486 -16.08 -2.86 -5.95
CA GLY A 486 -16.24 -1.45 -5.57
C GLY A 486 -15.14 -0.97 -4.63
N PHE A 487 -15.52 -0.59 -3.41
CA PHE A 487 -14.58 -0.02 -2.43
C PHE A 487 -13.48 -1.01 -1.97
N SER A 488 -13.79 -2.30 -1.87
CA SER A 488 -12.81 -3.33 -1.48
C SER A 488 -11.68 -3.51 -2.50
N LEU A 489 -11.91 -3.17 -3.78
CA LEU A 489 -10.85 -3.14 -4.81
C LEU A 489 -10.09 -1.82 -4.83
N SER A 490 -10.67 -0.75 -4.29
CA SER A 490 -9.97 0.53 -4.14
C SER A 490 -9.06 0.60 -2.91
N ARG A 491 -9.32 -0.18 -1.85
CA ARG A 491 -8.59 -0.11 -0.57
C ARG A 491 -8.32 -1.50 0.00
N GLY A 492 -7.06 -1.78 0.34
CA GLY A 492 -6.68 -2.92 1.15
C GLY A 492 -6.49 -4.27 0.45
N LEU A 493 -6.54 -4.33 -0.88
CA LEU A 493 -6.22 -5.53 -1.66
C LEU A 493 -5.13 -5.21 -2.69
N THR A 494 -4.12 -6.08 -2.79
CA THR A 494 -3.10 -6.00 -3.84
C THR A 494 -3.54 -6.85 -5.04
N LEU A 495 -3.63 -6.23 -6.21
CA LEU A 495 -3.83 -6.92 -7.48
C LEU A 495 -2.47 -7.11 -8.14
N GLU A 496 -1.92 -8.32 -8.06
CA GLU A 496 -0.63 -8.63 -8.64
C GLU A 496 -0.73 -8.70 -10.16
N GLY A 497 0.28 -8.15 -10.85
CA GLY A 497 0.29 -8.13 -12.31
C GLY A 497 -0.81 -7.29 -12.94
N LEU A 498 -1.31 -6.24 -12.26
CA LEU A 498 -2.36 -5.38 -12.80
C LEU A 498 -1.93 -4.75 -14.11
N THR A 499 -2.65 -5.11 -15.18
CA THR A 499 -2.32 -4.74 -16.56
C THR A 499 -3.37 -3.77 -17.12
N ILE A 500 -4.66 -4.06 -16.95
CA ILE A 500 -5.76 -3.28 -17.50
C ILE A 500 -6.66 -2.79 -16.36
N SER A 501 -7.00 -1.51 -16.34
CA SER A 501 -7.91 -0.93 -15.34
C SER A 501 -9.06 -0.22 -16.01
N TYR A 502 -10.30 -0.65 -15.76
CA TYR A 502 -11.52 0.03 -16.17
C TYR A 502 -12.18 0.68 -14.96
N PHE A 503 -12.24 2.00 -14.96
CA PHE A 503 -12.53 2.76 -13.76
C PHE A 503 -13.51 3.91 -14.06
N LEU A 504 -14.77 3.73 -13.68
CA LEU A 504 -15.79 4.77 -13.84
C LEU A 504 -15.92 5.65 -12.60
N ARG A 505 -15.54 5.19 -11.42
CA ARG A 505 -15.89 5.91 -10.18
C ARG A 505 -15.07 7.18 -9.97
N ASN A 506 -15.71 8.34 -9.96
CA ASN A 506 -15.07 9.57 -9.48
C ASN A 506 -15.36 9.81 -7.99
N SER A 507 -14.31 10.05 -7.19
CA SER A 507 -14.40 10.66 -5.86
C SER A 507 -13.81 12.06 -5.95
N MET A 508 -14.36 13.04 -5.25
CA MET A 508 -13.77 14.39 -5.20
C MET A 508 -12.62 14.51 -4.19
N MET A 509 -12.39 13.47 -3.35
CA MET A 509 -11.37 13.53 -2.30
C MET A 509 -10.04 12.93 -2.79
N TYR A 510 -8.97 13.70 -2.68
CA TYR A 510 -7.62 13.36 -3.15
C TYR A 510 -7.10 12.05 -2.54
N ASP A 511 -7.20 11.90 -1.21
CA ASP A 511 -6.80 10.67 -0.49
C ASP A 511 -7.48 9.42 -1.05
N THR A 512 -8.76 9.55 -1.43
CA THR A 512 -9.54 8.43 -1.94
C THR A 512 -9.15 8.11 -3.38
N LEU A 513 -8.97 9.12 -4.23
CA LEU A 513 -8.53 8.94 -5.61
C LEU A 513 -7.13 8.32 -5.71
N MET A 514 -6.15 8.82 -4.96
CA MET A 514 -4.80 8.27 -5.02
C MET A 514 -4.73 6.82 -4.55
N GLN A 515 -5.50 6.47 -3.52
CA GLN A 515 -5.57 5.09 -3.06
C GLN A 515 -6.34 4.18 -4.04
N MET A 516 -7.23 4.75 -4.86
CA MET A 516 -7.93 4.06 -5.95
C MET A 516 -7.02 3.77 -7.16
N GLY A 517 -5.96 4.56 -7.37
CA GLY A 517 -4.98 4.42 -8.44
C GLY A 517 -4.10 3.16 -8.32
N ARG A 518 -4.72 1.98 -8.35
CA ARG A 518 -4.03 0.69 -8.19
C ARG A 518 -3.10 0.38 -9.36
N TRP A 519 -3.33 1.01 -10.51
CA TRP A 519 -2.47 0.91 -11.68
C TRP A 519 -1.10 1.55 -11.48
N PHE A 520 -0.86 2.35 -10.44
CA PHE A 520 0.49 2.81 -10.11
C PHE A 520 1.36 1.68 -9.52
N GLY A 521 2.68 1.86 -9.52
CA GLY A 521 3.66 0.90 -8.97
C GLY A 521 4.51 0.21 -10.03
N TYR A 522 5.50 -0.59 -9.63
CA TYR A 522 6.45 -1.17 -10.59
C TYR A 522 5.79 -2.17 -11.56
N ARG A 523 6.19 -2.13 -12.84
CA ARG A 523 5.66 -2.97 -13.94
C ARG A 523 6.78 -3.59 -14.80
N PRO A 524 7.68 -4.40 -14.20
CA PRO A 524 8.88 -4.88 -14.88
C PRO A 524 8.55 -5.72 -16.11
N GLY A 525 8.94 -5.23 -17.30
CA GLY A 525 8.79 -5.94 -18.58
C GLY A 525 7.37 -5.96 -19.18
N TYR A 526 6.41 -5.22 -18.60
CA TYR A 526 5.05 -5.13 -19.15
C TYR A 526 4.38 -3.76 -18.99
N GLU A 527 5.12 -2.73 -18.59
CA GLU A 527 4.63 -1.35 -18.42
C GLU A 527 3.95 -0.82 -19.69
N ASP A 528 4.52 -1.12 -20.85
CA ASP A 528 4.03 -0.70 -22.16
C ASP A 528 2.66 -1.27 -22.54
N LEU A 529 2.26 -2.36 -21.88
CA LEU A 529 0.98 -3.03 -22.06
C LEU A 529 -0.10 -2.50 -21.10
N CYS A 530 0.29 -1.66 -20.13
CA CYS A 530 -0.65 -1.13 -19.15
C CYS A 530 -1.59 -0.08 -19.77
N ARG A 531 -2.89 -0.21 -19.50
CA ARG A 531 -3.93 0.71 -19.98
C ARG A 531 -4.96 1.00 -18.88
N VAL A 532 -5.41 2.25 -18.83
CA VAL A 532 -6.37 2.79 -17.87
C VAL A 532 -7.52 3.42 -18.64
N TRP A 533 -8.69 2.79 -18.59
CA TRP A 533 -9.95 3.32 -19.11
C TRP A 533 -10.61 4.14 -18.01
N ILE A 534 -10.78 5.42 -18.26
CA ILE A 534 -11.29 6.39 -17.29
C ILE A 534 -12.06 7.52 -17.99
N PRO A 535 -13.11 8.08 -17.37
CA PRO A 535 -13.78 9.28 -17.89
C PRO A 535 -12.85 10.49 -17.98
N ALA A 536 -13.16 11.44 -18.87
CA ALA A 536 -12.37 12.64 -19.09
C ALA A 536 -12.11 13.44 -17.80
N ASP A 537 -13.14 13.63 -16.97
CA ASP A 537 -13.01 14.32 -15.68
C ASP A 537 -11.97 13.65 -14.77
N GLY A 538 -11.94 12.31 -14.77
CA GLY A 538 -11.01 11.52 -13.96
C GLY A 538 -9.54 11.78 -14.32
N VAL A 539 -9.25 12.00 -15.60
CA VAL A 539 -7.89 12.34 -16.07
C VAL A 539 -7.41 13.65 -15.45
N GLY A 540 -8.26 14.68 -15.46
CA GLY A 540 -7.94 16.00 -14.88
C GLY A 540 -7.64 15.90 -13.39
N TRP A 541 -8.42 15.11 -12.64
CA TRP A 541 -8.18 14.91 -11.22
C TRP A 541 -6.83 14.25 -10.93
N TYR A 542 -6.47 13.17 -11.63
CA TYR A 542 -5.17 12.50 -11.39
C TYR A 542 -3.97 13.37 -11.80
N ALA A 543 -4.09 14.16 -12.86
CA ALA A 543 -3.06 15.13 -13.25
C ALA A 543 -2.89 16.19 -12.16
N HIS A 544 -3.98 16.80 -11.69
CA HIS A 544 -3.93 17.85 -10.69
C HIS A 544 -3.46 17.35 -9.31
N ILE A 545 -3.83 16.13 -8.91
CA ILE A 545 -3.29 15.52 -7.68
C ILE A 545 -1.77 15.32 -7.80
N HIS A 546 -1.30 14.90 -8.97
CA HIS A 546 0.13 14.70 -9.17
C HIS A 546 0.90 16.02 -9.08
N GLU A 547 0.40 17.09 -9.69
CA GLU A 547 0.97 18.44 -9.57
C GLU A 547 1.06 18.88 -8.11
N ALA A 548 -0.02 18.72 -7.34
CA ALA A 548 -0.03 19.06 -5.91
C ALA A 548 0.98 18.23 -5.10
N MET A 549 1.17 16.95 -5.45
CA MET A 549 2.15 16.09 -4.80
C MET A 549 3.60 16.45 -5.16
N ASP A 550 3.85 16.83 -6.42
CA ASP A 550 5.16 17.25 -6.89
C ASP A 550 5.55 18.61 -6.31
N ASP A 551 4.61 19.54 -6.22
CA ASP A 551 4.82 20.83 -5.54
C ASP A 551 5.14 20.60 -4.06
N LEU A 552 4.42 19.72 -3.38
CA LEU A 552 4.73 19.37 -1.98
C LEU A 552 6.17 18.82 -1.83
N GLN A 553 6.62 17.95 -2.73
CA GLN A 553 7.99 17.44 -2.69
C GLN A 553 9.02 18.54 -2.97
N THR A 554 8.72 19.44 -3.91
CA THR A 554 9.55 20.61 -4.21
C THR A 554 9.63 21.56 -3.01
N GLN A 555 8.51 21.78 -2.31
CA GLN A 555 8.47 22.56 -1.07
C GLN A 555 9.31 21.89 0.02
N LEU A 556 9.22 20.58 0.23
CA LEU A 556 10.08 19.86 1.18
C LEU A 556 11.57 20.08 0.87
N LYS A 557 11.97 19.97 -0.41
CA LYS A 557 13.36 20.23 -0.86
C LYS A 557 13.79 21.68 -0.59
N ARG A 558 12.93 22.65 -0.86
CA ARG A 558 13.22 24.08 -0.55
C ARG A 558 13.38 24.31 0.95
N MET A 559 12.56 23.66 1.77
CA MET A 559 12.54 23.84 3.21
C MET A 559 13.71 23.14 3.91
N GLU A 560 14.15 22.00 3.40
CA GLU A 560 15.42 21.38 3.77
C GLU A 560 16.60 22.34 3.54
N LEU A 561 16.69 22.94 2.35
CA LEU A 561 17.73 23.92 2.02
C LEU A 561 17.67 25.16 2.92
N ALA A 562 16.46 25.58 3.29
CA ALA A 562 16.24 26.70 4.22
C ALA A 562 16.42 26.32 5.70
N LYS A 563 16.69 25.04 6.02
CA LYS A 563 16.72 24.50 7.39
C LYS A 563 15.46 24.84 8.21
N ALA A 564 14.32 24.85 7.54
CA ALA A 564 13.05 25.12 8.20
C ALA A 564 12.59 23.91 9.02
N THR A 565 11.75 24.14 10.03
CA THR A 565 11.19 23.09 10.87
C THR A 565 9.90 22.49 10.28
N PRO A 566 9.47 21.29 10.72
CA PRO A 566 8.18 20.73 10.30
C PRO A 566 6.99 21.64 10.60
N GLU A 567 7.04 22.41 11.68
CA GLU A 567 6.01 23.39 12.04
C GLU A 567 5.91 24.52 11.01
N GLN A 568 7.06 25.09 10.62
CA GLN A 568 7.13 26.09 9.55
C GLN A 568 6.65 25.52 8.22
N PHE A 569 6.92 24.22 7.95
CA PHE A 569 6.42 23.53 6.77
C PHE A 569 4.89 23.43 6.78
N GLY A 570 4.31 23.09 7.92
CA GLY A 570 2.86 23.09 8.11
C GLY A 570 2.21 24.45 7.82
N LEU A 571 2.83 25.54 8.27
CA LEU A 571 2.36 26.91 8.03
C LEU A 571 2.47 27.30 6.55
N ALA A 572 3.59 26.97 5.89
CA ALA A 572 3.81 27.27 4.48
C ALA A 572 2.77 26.57 3.58
N VAL A 573 2.55 25.27 3.80
CA VAL A 573 1.56 24.49 3.04
C VAL A 573 0.14 25.02 3.23
N ARG A 574 -0.21 25.51 4.44
CA ARG A 574 -1.53 26.10 4.74
C ARG A 574 -1.82 27.40 4.00
N SER A 575 -0.78 28.18 3.73
CA SER A 575 -0.91 29.46 3.04
C SER A 575 -1.12 29.33 1.52
N HIS A 576 -1.02 28.11 0.96
CA HIS A 576 -1.13 27.89 -0.48
C HIS A 576 -2.61 27.79 -0.94
N PRO A 577 -3.06 28.55 -1.96
CA PRO A 577 -4.47 28.60 -2.37
C PRO A 577 -5.04 27.25 -2.84
N GLU A 578 -4.21 26.43 -3.50
CA GLU A 578 -4.63 25.14 -4.06
C GLU A 578 -4.84 24.07 -2.97
N SER A 579 -4.23 24.23 -1.80
CA SER A 579 -4.34 23.24 -0.72
C SER A 579 -5.71 23.22 -0.04
N LEU A 580 -6.50 24.29 -0.19
CA LEU A 580 -7.89 24.40 0.29
C LEU A 580 -8.88 23.51 -0.50
N ILE A 581 -8.55 23.12 -1.73
CA ILE A 581 -9.37 22.24 -2.56
C ILE A 581 -9.14 20.76 -2.19
N VAL A 582 -7.92 20.42 -1.77
CA VAL A 582 -7.41 19.06 -1.49
C VAL A 582 -8.10 18.38 -0.30
N THR A 583 -8.52 19.14 0.71
CA THR A 583 -9.11 18.65 1.96
C THR A 583 -10.64 18.72 2.01
N ALA A 584 -11.30 19.24 0.97
CA ALA A 584 -12.74 19.34 0.75
C ALA A 584 -13.61 19.43 2.02
N ARG A 585 -13.96 20.67 2.45
CA ARG A 585 -15.12 21.17 3.27
C ARG A 585 -15.63 20.42 4.52
N ASN A 586 -15.34 19.13 4.69
CA ASN A 586 -15.75 18.28 5.81
C ASN A 586 -14.57 17.98 6.76
N LYS A 587 -13.32 18.22 6.35
CA LYS A 587 -12.12 17.98 7.17
C LYS A 587 -11.41 19.26 7.64
N MET A 588 -11.68 20.41 7.03
CA MET A 588 -11.24 21.70 7.54
C MET A 588 -12.37 22.29 8.37
N GLY A 589 -12.19 22.31 9.70
CA GLY A 589 -13.02 23.11 10.58
C GLY A 589 -13.04 24.55 10.08
N SER A 590 -14.19 25.19 10.12
CA SER A 590 -14.37 26.57 9.65
C SER A 590 -13.64 27.56 10.57
N GLY A 591 -12.32 27.67 10.42
CA GLY A 591 -11.49 28.70 11.00
C GLY A 591 -11.09 29.70 9.93
N LYS A 592 -12.00 30.65 9.64
CA LYS A 592 -11.87 31.88 8.83
C LYS A 592 -11.04 31.81 7.52
N LEU A 593 -11.76 31.98 6.41
CA LEU A 593 -11.24 32.52 5.14
C LEU A 593 -10.40 33.79 5.38
#